data_AF-A0A916H9W3-F1
#
_entry.id   AF-A0A916H9W3-F1
#
_cell.length_a   1.000
_cell.length_b   1.000
_cell.length_c   1.000
_cell.angle_alpha   90.00
_cell.angle_beta   90.00
_cell.angle_gamma   90.00
#
_symmetry.space_group_name_H-M   'P 1'
#
loop_
_entity.id
_entity.type
_entity.pdbx_description
1 polymer ?
#
loop_
_entity_poly.entity_id
_entity_poly.type
_entity_poly.pdbx_seq_one_letter_code
_entity_poly.pdbx_strand_id
1 'polypeptide(L)'
;MSTHPNRLQFTLEPDDNERLASLCGQFDENLRHIERRLGVEIANRGNHFQVIGSAKPAEAASKIIHSLFDAAANEIISPERVHLSLQDSNVDALLAPAAQPEEESTLIRTKRGIIKARGANQQKYLKSIAKNDINFGVGPAGTGKTYLAVASAVDAFERDQVSRIVLTRPAVEAGERLGFLPGD
;
A
#
# COMPACT_ATOMS: atom_id res chain seq x y z
N MET A 1 16.82 -7.72 -26.54
CA MET A 1 15.40 -7.83 -26.94
C MET A 1 14.84 -6.43 -26.99
N SER A 2 14.51 -5.92 -28.17
CA SER A 2 13.93 -4.59 -28.33
C SER A 2 12.50 -4.61 -27.78
N THR A 3 12.33 -4.23 -26.51
CA THR A 3 11.01 -4.06 -25.90
C THR A 3 10.37 -2.81 -26.49
N HIS A 4 9.61 -2.98 -27.57
CA HIS A 4 8.72 -1.92 -28.01
C HIS A 4 7.72 -1.60 -26.88
N PRO A 5 7.49 -0.32 -26.55
CA PRO A 5 6.51 0.04 -25.55
C PRO A 5 5.12 -0.44 -26.01
N ASN A 6 4.50 -1.28 -25.19
CA ASN A 6 3.12 -1.68 -25.38
C ASN A 6 2.22 -0.48 -25.06
N ARG A 7 1.18 -0.30 -25.88
CA ARG A 7 0.18 0.78 -25.71
C ARG A 7 -1.15 0.12 -25.45
N LEU A 8 -1.64 0.24 -24.22
CA LEU A 8 -2.97 -0.21 -23.82
C LEU A 8 -3.91 0.98 -23.77
N GLN A 9 -5.08 0.83 -24.39
CA GLN A 9 -6.15 1.83 -24.36
C GLN A 9 -7.41 1.17 -23.82
N PHE A 10 -8.11 1.87 -22.94
CA PHE A 10 -9.37 1.41 -22.36
C PHE A 10 -10.23 2.58 -21.95
N THR A 11 -11.53 2.32 -21.79
CA THR A 11 -12.52 3.29 -21.36
C THR A 11 -13.09 2.83 -20.02
N LEU A 12 -13.22 3.77 -19.08
CA LEU A 12 -13.86 3.53 -17.79
C LEU A 12 -15.36 3.81 -17.91
N GLU A 13 -16.19 2.89 -17.44
CA GLU A 13 -17.63 3.00 -17.46
C GLU A 13 -18.22 2.72 -16.08
N PRO A 14 -19.26 3.45 -15.65
CA PRO A 14 -19.94 4.56 -16.33
C PRO A 14 -19.09 5.84 -16.44
N ASP A 15 -19.40 6.72 -17.39
CA ASP A 15 -18.81 8.06 -17.51
C ASP A 15 -19.24 8.96 -16.32
N ASP A 16 -18.51 8.85 -15.22
CA ASP A 16 -18.76 9.53 -13.95
C ASP A 16 -17.60 10.46 -13.58
N ASN A 17 -17.83 11.77 -13.75
CA ASN A 17 -16.81 12.79 -13.53
C ASN A 17 -16.34 12.88 -12.07
N GLU A 18 -17.18 12.57 -11.08
CA GLU A 18 -16.77 12.62 -9.67
C GLU A 18 -15.80 11.48 -9.36
N ARG A 19 -16.11 10.27 -9.86
CA ARG A 19 -15.22 9.11 -9.74
C ARG A 19 -13.91 9.32 -10.47
N LEU A 20 -13.95 9.88 -11.68
CA LEU A 20 -12.76 10.21 -12.46
C LEU A 20 -11.89 11.25 -11.75
N ALA A 21 -12.49 12.30 -11.21
CA ALA A 21 -11.76 13.32 -10.44
C ALA A 21 -11.10 12.72 -9.20
N SER A 22 -11.82 11.86 -8.46
CA SER A 22 -11.26 11.17 -7.30
C SER A 22 -10.11 10.23 -7.70
N LEU A 23 -10.27 9.46 -8.78
CA LEU A 23 -9.24 8.56 -9.30
C LEU A 23 -7.96 9.34 -9.67
N CYS A 24 -8.10 10.45 -10.41
CA CYS A 24 -6.96 11.27 -10.83
C CYS A 24 -6.25 11.94 -9.64
N GLY A 25 -7.01 12.36 -8.63
CA GLY A 25 -6.49 13.14 -7.52
C GLY A 25 -6.12 14.58 -7.91
N GLN A 26 -5.58 15.35 -6.97
CA GLN A 26 -5.26 16.74 -7.25
C GLN A 26 -4.10 16.84 -8.26
N PHE A 27 -4.30 17.55 -9.38
CA PHE A 27 -3.29 17.69 -10.45
C PHE A 27 -2.71 16.35 -10.95
N ASP A 28 -3.56 15.33 -11.05
CA ASP A 28 -3.22 13.97 -11.48
C ASP A 28 -2.18 13.28 -10.57
N GLU A 29 -2.11 13.64 -9.29
CA GLU A 29 -1.14 13.08 -8.34
C GLU A 29 -1.20 11.56 -8.24
N ASN A 30 -2.40 10.97 -8.30
CA ASN A 30 -2.60 9.53 -8.19
C ASN A 30 -2.07 8.82 -9.44
N LEU A 31 -2.33 9.37 -10.63
CA LEU A 31 -1.81 8.83 -11.89
C LEU A 31 -0.29 8.91 -11.90
N ARG A 32 0.29 10.06 -11.55
CA ARG A 32 1.75 10.23 -11.43
C ARG A 32 2.38 9.27 -10.43
N HIS A 33 1.67 8.94 -9.36
CA HIS A 33 2.14 7.95 -8.38
C HIS A 33 2.21 6.55 -9.00
N ILE A 34 1.18 6.15 -9.74
CA ILE A 34 1.13 4.88 -10.48
C ILE A 34 2.24 4.83 -11.54
N GLU A 35 2.40 5.90 -12.33
CA GLU A 35 3.46 6.04 -13.35
C GLU A 35 4.85 5.81 -12.76
N ARG A 36 5.20 6.54 -11.69
CA ARG A 36 6.51 6.43 -11.03
C ARG A 36 6.76 5.04 -10.46
N ARG A 37 5.72 4.38 -9.94
CA ARG A 37 5.88 3.07 -9.31
C ARG A 37 6.06 1.95 -10.33
N LEU A 38 5.35 2.03 -11.47
CA LEU A 38 5.35 0.99 -12.50
C LEU A 38 6.32 1.27 -13.66
N GLY A 39 6.85 2.49 -13.77
CA GLY A 39 7.68 2.90 -14.90
C GLY A 39 6.88 2.94 -16.20
N VAL A 40 5.66 3.45 -16.14
CA VAL A 40 4.75 3.62 -17.29
C VAL A 40 4.37 5.08 -17.45
N GLU A 41 3.90 5.46 -18.63
CA GLU A 41 3.25 6.76 -18.89
C GLU A 41 1.74 6.54 -18.99
N ILE A 42 0.96 7.40 -18.34
CA ILE A 42 -0.50 7.37 -18.32
C ILE A 42 -1.00 8.70 -18.88
N ALA A 43 -1.83 8.61 -19.92
CA ALA A 43 -2.56 9.75 -20.47
C ALA A 43 -4.05 9.47 -20.42
N ASN A 44 -4.86 10.49 -20.11
CA ASN A 44 -6.31 10.37 -20.09
C ASN A 44 -6.99 11.56 -20.78
N ARG A 45 -8.19 11.31 -21.30
CA ARG A 45 -9.11 12.33 -21.81
C ARG A 45 -10.53 11.95 -21.41
N GLY A 46 -11.01 12.52 -20.30
CA GLY A 46 -12.25 12.07 -19.66
C GLY A 46 -12.09 10.64 -19.15
N ASN A 47 -13.06 9.78 -19.47
CA ASN A 47 -13.03 8.36 -19.12
C ASN A 47 -12.15 7.48 -20.05
N HIS A 48 -11.50 8.06 -21.06
CA HIS A 48 -10.61 7.33 -21.97
C HIS A 48 -9.17 7.39 -21.46
N PHE A 49 -8.58 6.23 -21.19
CA PHE A 49 -7.23 6.10 -20.65
C PHE A 49 -6.30 5.38 -21.63
N GLN A 50 -5.05 5.80 -21.60
CA GLN A 50 -3.96 5.22 -22.35
C GLN A 50 -2.78 4.99 -21.41
N VAL A 51 -2.24 3.76 -21.43
CA VAL A 51 -1.04 3.38 -20.68
C VAL A 51 0.04 2.94 -21.67
N ILE A 52 1.23 3.52 -21.56
CA ILE A 52 2.39 3.22 -22.39
C ILE A 52 3.50 2.67 -21.50
N GLY A 53 4.01 1.50 -21.82
CA GLY A 53 5.11 0.90 -21.08
C GLY A 53 5.39 -0.53 -21.50
N SER A 54 6.24 -1.25 -20.77
CA SER A 54 6.41 -2.69 -21.03
C SER A 54 5.13 -3.46 -20.69
N ALA A 55 4.92 -4.62 -21.33
CA ALA A 55 3.63 -5.32 -21.31
C ALA A 55 3.08 -5.59 -19.89
N LYS A 56 3.91 -6.14 -18.99
CA LYS A 56 3.49 -6.47 -17.61
C LYS A 56 3.15 -5.22 -16.78
N PRO A 57 4.02 -4.18 -16.70
CA PRO A 57 3.66 -2.93 -16.01
C PRO A 57 2.44 -2.22 -16.58
N ALA A 58 2.27 -2.21 -17.92
CA ALA A 58 1.13 -1.58 -18.55
C ALA A 58 -0.19 -2.29 -18.17
N GLU A 59 -0.21 -3.62 -18.16
CA GLU A 59 -1.35 -4.41 -17.69
C GLU A 59 -1.65 -4.19 -16.21
N ALA A 60 -0.61 -4.13 -15.38
CA ALA A 60 -0.74 -3.86 -13.94
C ALA A 60 -1.35 -2.48 -13.68
N ALA A 61 -0.88 -1.45 -14.40
CA ALA A 61 -1.42 -0.09 -14.31
C ALA A 61 -2.90 -0.06 -14.70
N SER A 62 -3.28 -0.70 -15.81
CA SER A 62 -4.67 -0.77 -16.25
C SER A 62 -5.57 -1.41 -15.18
N LYS A 63 -5.14 -2.54 -14.58
CA LYS A 63 -5.88 -3.19 -13.49
C LYS A 63 -6.04 -2.30 -12.26
N ILE A 64 -4.99 -1.59 -11.87
CA ILE A 64 -5.01 -0.67 -10.73
C ILE A 64 -5.96 0.51 -11.00
N ILE A 65 -5.93 1.07 -12.20
CA ILE A 65 -6.82 2.16 -12.61
C ILE A 65 -8.28 1.72 -12.54
N HIS A 66 -8.62 0.54 -13.07
CA HIS A 66 -9.98 -0.02 -12.95
C HIS A 66 -10.40 -0.24 -11.50
N SER A 67 -9.54 -0.86 -10.68
CA SER A 67 -9.83 -1.12 -9.27
C SER A 67 -10.05 0.16 -8.46
N LEU A 68 -9.23 1.19 -8.69
CA LEU A 68 -9.38 2.48 -8.04
C LEU A 68 -10.64 3.22 -8.53
N PHE A 69 -10.98 3.09 -9.81
CA PHE A 69 -12.21 3.66 -10.35
C PHE A 69 -13.45 3.02 -9.72
N ASP A 70 -13.46 1.70 -9.54
CA ASP A 70 -14.54 0.96 -8.88
C ASP A 70 -14.65 1.32 -7.39
N ALA A 71 -13.52 1.45 -6.70
CA ALA A 71 -13.48 1.92 -5.32
C ALA A 71 -14.03 3.36 -5.19
N ALA A 72 -13.77 4.22 -6.17
CA ALA A 72 -14.25 5.61 -6.17
C ALA A 72 -15.77 5.75 -6.15
N ALA A 73 -16.52 4.68 -6.46
CA ALA A 73 -17.98 4.67 -6.33
C ALA A 73 -18.46 4.74 -4.87
N ASN A 74 -17.63 4.34 -3.91
CA ASN A 74 -18.03 4.21 -2.50
C ASN A 74 -17.11 4.97 -1.52
N GLU A 75 -15.91 5.37 -1.95
CA GLU A 75 -14.92 6.05 -1.10
C GLU A 75 -14.09 7.07 -1.88
N ILE A 76 -13.56 8.07 -1.18
CA ILE A 76 -12.60 9.02 -1.76
C ILE A 76 -11.24 8.32 -1.90
N ILE A 77 -10.67 8.36 -3.10
CA ILE A 77 -9.36 7.79 -3.38
C ILE A 77 -8.26 8.71 -2.86
N SER A 78 -7.73 8.39 -1.68
CA SER A 78 -6.56 9.07 -1.11
C SER A 78 -5.23 8.50 -1.67
N PRO A 79 -4.12 9.26 -1.57
CA PRO A 79 -2.80 8.76 -1.95
C PRO A 79 -2.40 7.46 -1.22
N GLU A 80 -2.83 7.27 0.04
CA GLU A 80 -2.64 6.04 0.80
C GLU A 80 -3.39 4.87 0.16
N ARG A 81 -4.62 5.10 -0.33
CA ARG A 81 -5.41 4.07 -1.00
C ARG A 81 -4.75 3.62 -2.29
N VAL A 82 -4.22 4.54 -3.09
CA VAL A 82 -3.42 4.24 -4.29
C VAL A 82 -2.19 3.41 -3.92
N HIS A 83 -1.49 3.80 -2.85
CA HIS A 83 -0.34 3.04 -2.34
C HIS A 83 -0.70 1.60 -1.96
N LEU A 84 -1.83 1.41 -1.28
CA LEU A 84 -2.32 0.09 -0.90
C LEU A 84 -2.71 -0.75 -2.12
N SER A 85 -3.40 -0.18 -3.11
CA SER A 85 -3.75 -0.89 -4.35
C SER A 85 -2.52 -1.30 -5.17
N LEU A 86 -1.47 -0.47 -5.16
CA LEU A 86 -0.17 -0.81 -5.77
C LEU A 86 0.51 -1.99 -5.04
N GLN A 87 0.41 -2.07 -3.72
CA GLN A 87 0.92 -3.20 -2.93
C GLN A 87 0.10 -4.48 -3.16
N ASP A 88 -1.23 -4.40 -3.08
CA ASP A 88 -2.14 -5.55 -3.21
C ASP A 88 -2.03 -6.21 -4.60
N SER A 89 -1.71 -5.42 -5.63
CA SER A 89 -1.49 -5.92 -6.99
C SER A 89 -0.16 -6.66 -7.18
N ASN A 90 0.62 -6.84 -6.10
CA ASN A 90 1.92 -7.51 -6.06
C ASN A 90 2.90 -6.99 -7.13
N VAL A 91 2.80 -5.68 -7.42
CA VAL A 91 3.63 -4.98 -8.41
C VAL A 91 5.12 -5.17 -8.12
N ASP A 92 5.48 -5.24 -6.84
CA ASP A 92 6.85 -5.47 -6.40
C ASP A 92 7.37 -6.85 -6.82
N ALA A 93 6.51 -7.87 -6.87
CA ALA A 93 6.86 -9.19 -7.39
C ALA A 93 6.89 -9.23 -8.93
N LEU A 94 6.11 -8.38 -9.61
CA LEU A 94 6.11 -8.24 -11.08
C LEU A 94 7.36 -7.51 -11.62
N LEU A 95 7.93 -6.61 -10.81
CA LEU A 95 9.13 -5.82 -11.15
C LEU A 95 10.44 -6.45 -10.65
N ALA A 96 10.38 -7.41 -9.72
CA ALA A 96 11.56 -8.14 -9.27
C ALA A 96 12.01 -9.15 -10.34
N PRO A 97 13.33 -9.25 -10.66
CA PRO A 97 13.83 -10.39 -11.42
C PRO A 97 13.49 -11.68 -10.66
N ALA A 98 13.06 -12.71 -11.38
CA ALA A 98 12.57 -13.97 -10.84
C ALA A 98 13.46 -14.48 -9.70
N ALA A 99 13.02 -14.29 -8.46
CA ALA A 99 13.75 -14.70 -7.27
C ALA A 99 12.83 -15.50 -6.36
N GLN A 100 13.01 -16.82 -6.49
CA GLN A 100 12.90 -17.89 -5.51
C GLN A 100 11.54 -18.17 -4.84
N PRO A 101 11.29 -19.45 -4.48
CA PRO A 101 10.01 -19.90 -3.97
C PRO A 101 9.68 -19.16 -2.68
N GLU A 102 8.40 -18.80 -2.57
CA GLU A 102 7.79 -18.14 -1.42
C GLU A 102 8.17 -18.86 -0.11
N GLU A 103 9.17 -18.34 0.60
CA GLU A 103 9.37 -18.69 2.00
C GLU A 103 8.15 -18.18 2.76
N GLU A 104 7.44 -19.11 3.40
CA GLU A 104 6.25 -18.95 4.25
C GLU A 104 5.97 -17.50 4.62
N SER A 105 4.95 -16.92 3.96
CA SER A 105 4.39 -15.64 4.38
C SER A 105 4.15 -15.70 5.89
N THR A 106 4.75 -14.81 6.66
CA THR A 106 4.56 -14.79 8.12
C THR A 106 3.10 -14.44 8.40
N LEU A 107 2.29 -15.47 8.64
CA LEU A 107 0.87 -15.35 8.93
C LEU A 107 0.71 -15.02 10.41
N ILE A 108 0.10 -13.88 10.69
CA ILE A 108 -0.30 -13.52 12.05
C ILE A 108 -1.72 -14.02 12.24
N ARG A 109 -1.94 -14.84 13.27
CA ARG A 109 -3.27 -15.35 13.61
C ARG A 109 -3.78 -14.59 14.82
N THR A 110 -5.00 -14.08 14.72
CA THR A 110 -5.70 -13.45 15.85
C THR A 110 -7.11 -14.01 15.91
N LYS A 111 -7.80 -13.87 17.05
CA LYS A 111 -9.23 -14.21 17.16
C LYS A 111 -10.13 -13.52 16.12
N ARG A 112 -9.71 -12.38 15.56
CA ARG A 112 -10.45 -11.62 14.53
C ARG A 112 -10.16 -12.07 13.10
N GLY A 113 -9.22 -13.00 12.91
CA GLY A 113 -8.86 -13.54 11.60
C GLY A 113 -7.35 -13.55 11.34
N ILE A 114 -7.00 -13.86 10.09
CA ILE A 114 -5.62 -13.97 9.62
C ILE A 114 -5.18 -12.64 9.04
N ILE A 115 -4.07 -12.11 9.56
CA ILE A 115 -3.41 -10.90 9.05
C ILE A 115 -2.17 -11.33 8.27
N LYS A 116 -2.04 -10.84 7.04
CA LYS A 116 -0.92 -11.15 6.14
C LYS A 116 -0.21 -9.88 5.70
N ALA A 117 1.11 -9.98 5.52
CA ALA A 117 1.88 -8.95 4.85
C ALA A 117 1.47 -8.86 3.37
N ARG A 118 1.28 -7.63 2.88
CA ARG A 118 0.82 -7.33 1.50
C ARG A 118 1.96 -7.09 0.52
N GLY A 119 3.18 -6.81 1.01
CA GLY A 119 4.34 -6.55 0.15
C GLY A 119 5.67 -6.91 0.81
N ALA A 120 6.76 -6.88 0.04
CA ALA A 120 8.08 -7.34 0.45
C ALA A 120 8.60 -6.62 1.72
N ASN A 121 8.34 -5.32 1.85
CA ASN A 121 8.77 -4.56 3.04
C ASN A 121 8.02 -4.97 4.30
N GLN A 122 6.72 -5.27 4.21
CA GLN A 122 5.93 -5.77 5.34
C GLN A 122 6.37 -7.18 5.73
N GLN A 123 6.65 -8.05 4.74
CA GLN A 123 7.20 -9.38 4.99
C GLN A 123 8.56 -9.29 5.70
N LYS A 124 9.45 -8.43 5.21
CA LYS A 124 10.74 -8.17 5.85
C LYS A 124 10.55 -7.66 7.28
N TYR A 125 9.60 -6.74 7.50
CA TYR A 125 9.29 -6.21 8.83
C TYR A 125 8.81 -7.31 9.80
N LEU A 126 7.89 -8.18 9.38
CA LEU A 126 7.43 -9.31 10.20
C LEU A 126 8.56 -10.31 10.49
N LYS A 127 9.41 -10.61 9.48
CA LYS A 127 10.59 -11.45 9.68
C LYS A 127 11.56 -10.82 10.69
N SER A 128 11.75 -9.50 10.67
CA SER A 128 12.57 -8.78 11.64
C SER A 128 11.98 -8.85 13.05
N ILE A 129 10.66 -8.67 13.20
CA ILE A 129 9.97 -8.84 14.49
C ILE A 129 10.22 -10.23 15.10
N ALA A 130 10.17 -11.28 14.28
CA ALA A 130 10.35 -12.65 14.75
C ALA A 130 11.81 -13.01 15.09
N LYS A 131 12.80 -12.30 14.52
CA LYS A 131 14.24 -12.65 14.64
C LYS A 131 15.02 -11.77 15.60
N ASN A 132 14.55 -10.56 15.90
CA ASN A 132 15.27 -9.59 16.71
C ASN A 132 14.44 -9.16 17.92
N ASP A 133 15.11 -8.94 19.06
CA ASP A 133 14.45 -8.47 20.29
C ASP A 133 13.90 -7.04 20.17
N ILE A 134 14.57 -6.18 19.39
CA ILE A 134 14.22 -4.77 19.19
C ILE A 134 14.13 -4.48 17.69
N ASN A 135 13.03 -3.83 17.27
CA ASN A 135 12.76 -3.50 15.88
C ASN A 135 12.25 -2.06 15.73
N PHE A 136 12.83 -1.32 14.78
CA PHE A 136 12.39 0.04 14.44
C PHE A 136 11.60 0.00 13.13
N GLY A 137 10.29 0.25 13.20
CA GLY A 137 9.43 0.39 12.04
C GLY A 137 9.42 1.83 11.53
N VAL A 138 10.21 2.14 10.49
CA VAL A 138 10.24 3.48 9.86
C VAL A 138 9.60 3.43 8.48
N GLY A 139 8.78 4.43 8.16
CA GLY A 139 8.16 4.55 6.84
C GLY A 139 6.92 5.44 6.84
N PRO A 140 6.33 5.72 5.66
CA PRO A 140 5.19 6.64 5.51
C PRO A 140 3.96 6.22 6.33
N ALA A 141 3.04 7.16 6.56
CA ALA A 141 1.73 6.84 7.13
C ALA A 141 1.00 5.78 6.29
N GLY A 142 0.10 4.99 6.90
CA GLY A 142 -0.69 3.98 6.19
C GLY A 142 0.05 2.69 5.77
N THR A 143 1.37 2.60 5.93
CA THR A 143 2.17 1.42 5.51
C THR A 143 2.11 0.22 6.47
N GLY A 144 1.27 0.28 7.51
CA GLY A 144 0.99 -0.87 8.39
C GLY A 144 2.00 -1.10 9.52
N LYS A 145 3.00 -0.23 9.73
CA LYS A 145 4.05 -0.39 10.76
C LYS A 145 3.49 -0.68 12.16
N THR A 146 2.65 0.22 12.68
CA THR A 146 2.01 0.05 14.00
C THR A 146 1.04 -1.12 13.99
N TYR A 147 0.23 -1.26 12.94
CA TYR A 147 -0.79 -2.30 12.84
C TYR A 147 -0.18 -3.71 12.88
N LEU A 148 0.86 -3.96 12.07
CA LEU A 148 1.55 -5.24 12.01
C LEU A 148 2.32 -5.54 13.31
N ALA A 149 2.94 -4.54 13.93
CA ALA A 149 3.60 -4.71 15.22
C ALA A 149 2.62 -5.14 16.32
N VAL A 150 1.48 -4.45 16.40
CA VAL A 150 0.42 -4.78 17.36
C VAL A 150 -0.17 -6.15 17.07
N ALA A 151 -0.42 -6.47 15.80
CA ALA A 151 -0.91 -7.78 15.41
C ALA A 151 0.06 -8.91 15.82
N SER A 152 1.36 -8.75 15.59
CA SER A 152 2.39 -9.68 16.05
C SER A 152 2.42 -9.81 17.58
N ALA A 153 2.28 -8.71 18.31
CA ALA A 153 2.23 -8.74 19.77
C ALA A 153 1.00 -9.50 20.30
N VAL A 154 -0.17 -9.32 19.67
CA VAL A 154 -1.39 -10.05 20.01
C VAL A 154 -1.24 -11.54 19.72
N ASP A 155 -0.68 -11.94 18.58
CA ASP A 155 -0.42 -13.36 18.26
C ASP A 155 0.56 -13.98 19.26
N ALA A 156 1.62 -13.27 19.64
CA ALA A 156 2.56 -13.74 20.67
C ALA A 156 1.89 -13.91 22.05
N PHE A 157 1.00 -12.99 22.42
CA PHE A 157 0.23 -13.07 23.66
C PHE A 157 -0.79 -14.22 23.65
N GLU A 158 -1.49 -14.43 22.53
CA GLU A 158 -2.45 -15.54 22.37
C GLU A 158 -1.77 -16.92 22.35
N ARG A 159 -0.48 -16.98 22.01
CA ARG A 159 0.35 -18.19 22.06
C ARG A 159 1.13 -18.35 23.36
N ASP A 160 0.81 -17.56 24.39
CA ASP A 160 1.48 -17.55 25.70
C ASP A 160 3.01 -17.32 25.62
N GLN A 161 3.50 -16.71 24.54
CA GLN A 161 4.92 -16.36 24.40
C GLN A 161 5.29 -15.13 25.24
N VAL A 162 4.29 -14.28 25.54
CA VAL A 162 4.42 -13.11 26.40
C VAL A 162 3.23 -13.03 27.34
N SER A 163 3.45 -12.52 28.55
CA SER A 163 2.42 -12.41 29.59
C SER A 163 1.73 -11.05 29.65
N ARG A 164 2.24 -10.04 28.93
CA ARG A 164 1.67 -8.68 28.92
C ARG A 164 2.09 -7.92 27.65
N ILE A 165 1.20 -7.07 27.15
CA ILE A 165 1.47 -6.10 26.08
C ILE A 165 1.41 -4.70 26.68
N VAL A 166 2.41 -3.87 26.37
CA VAL A 166 2.45 -2.45 26.76
C VAL A 166 2.42 -1.60 25.49
N LEU A 167 1.39 -0.78 25.34
CA LEU A 167 1.27 0.19 24.25
C LEU A 167 1.47 1.59 24.80
N THR A 168 2.39 2.33 24.21
CA THR A 168 2.67 3.71 24.58
C THR A 168 2.68 4.60 23.34
N ARG A 169 2.30 5.85 23.53
CA ARG A 169 2.41 6.93 22.54
C ARG A 169 2.99 8.16 23.24
N PRO A 170 3.79 8.98 22.55
CA PRO A 170 4.20 10.26 23.10
C PRO A 170 2.98 11.14 23.39
N ALA A 171 3.08 12.02 24.39
CA ALA A 171 1.98 12.89 24.81
C ALA A 171 1.63 13.99 23.78
N VAL A 172 2.46 14.17 22.75
CA VAL A 172 2.34 15.23 21.75
C VAL A 172 2.45 14.60 20.37
N GLU A 173 1.50 14.91 19.50
CA GLU A 173 1.54 14.50 18.10
C GLU A 173 2.32 15.51 17.25
N ALA A 174 2.87 15.06 16.12
CA ALA A 174 3.64 15.92 15.23
C ALA A 174 2.76 17.07 14.71
N GLY A 175 3.09 18.31 15.07
CA GLY A 175 2.36 19.51 14.65
C GLY A 175 1.47 20.14 15.72
N GLU A 176 1.29 19.49 16.87
CA GLU A 176 0.60 20.10 18.02
C GLU A 176 1.58 20.90 18.88
N ARG A 177 1.17 22.10 19.31
CA ARG A 177 1.90 22.85 20.34
C ARG A 177 1.68 22.15 21.68
N LEU A 178 2.73 21.95 22.46
CA LEU A 178 2.59 21.60 23.87
C LEU A 178 1.69 22.67 24.52
N GLY A 179 0.48 22.29 24.90
CA GLY A 179 -0.26 23.03 25.91
C GLY A 179 0.58 23.05 27.20
N PHE A 180 0.58 24.18 27.91
CA PHE A 180 1.35 24.39 29.13
C PHE A 180 1.31 23.17 30.05
N LEU A 181 2.49 22.71 30.46
CA LEU A 181 2.61 21.77 31.58
C LEU A 181 2.13 22.49 32.85
N PRO A 182 1.29 21.88 33.70
CA PRO A 182 1.00 22.45 35.00
C PRO A 182 2.29 22.40 35.84
N GLY A 183 2.92 23.55 36.06
CA GLY A 183 4.17 23.65 36.83
C GLY A 183 5.11 24.82 36.54
N ASP A 184 4.79 25.73 35.60
CA ASP A 184 5.44 27.06 35.51
C ASP A 184 4.75 28.09 36.43
#